data_AF-A0A0G1WVV3-F1
#
_entry.id   AF-A0A0G1WVV3-F1
#
_cell.length_a   1.000
_cell.length_b   1.000
_cell.length_c   1.000
_cell.angle_alpha   90.00
_cell.angle_beta   90.00
_cell.angle_gamma   90.00
#
_symmetry.space_group_name_H-M   'P 1'
#
loop_
_entity.id
_entity.type
_entity.pdbx_description
1 polymer ?
#
loop_
_entity_poly.entity_id
_entity_poly.type
_entity_poly.pdbx_seq_one_letter_code
_entity_poly.pdbx_strand_id
1 'polypeptide(L)' 'MMDTQKIRKDFPQLKRRINGKPITYLDSTATSLKPTQVLAKMNEYYTKYTANIFRGIYKTSEEAT' A
#
# COMPACT_ATOMS: atom_id res chain seq x y z
N MET A 1 9.89 21.14 -8.78
CA MET A 1 8.73 20.77 -9.62
C MET A 1 8.41 19.30 -9.38
N MET A 2 7.13 18.91 -9.37
CA MET A 2 6.70 17.54 -9.07
C MET A 2 6.78 16.64 -10.33
N ASP A 3 7.40 15.46 -10.21
CA ASP A 3 7.48 14.47 -11.29
C ASP A 3 6.32 13.46 -11.19
N THR A 4 5.31 13.64 -12.03
CA THR A 4 4.11 12.79 -12.05
C THR A 4 4.39 11.39 -12.60
N GLN A 5 5.38 11.22 -13.48
CA GLN A 5 5.73 9.91 -14.03
C GLN A 5 6.44 9.05 -12.98
N LYS A 6 7.29 9.67 -12.16
CA LYS A 6 7.87 9.00 -11.00
C LYS A 6 6.79 8.57 -10.01
N ILE A 7 5.86 9.46 -9.65
CA ILE A 7 4.76 9.13 -8.73
C ILE A 7 3.87 8.02 -9.28
N ARG A 8 3.52 8.05 -10.56
CA ARG A 8 2.66 7.02 -11.18
C ARG A 8 3.26 5.61 -11.08
N LYS A 9 4.60 5.48 -11.10
CA LYS A 9 5.29 4.18 -11.00
C LYS A 9 5.08 3.50 -9.65
N ASP A 10 4.81 4.27 -8.61
CA ASP A 10 4.55 3.78 -7.24
C ASP A 10 3.17 3.15 -7.10
N PHE A 11 2.24 3.35 -8.03
CA PHE A 11 0.89 2.77 -7.98
C PHE A 11 0.78 1.58 -8.95
N PRO A 12 0.91 0.32 -8.49
CA PRO A 12 0.97 -0.85 -9.38
C PRO A 12 -0.30 -1.03 -10.22
N GLN A 13 -1.46 -0.67 -9.66
CA GLN A 13 -2.74 -0.79 -10.34
C GLN A 13 -2.79 0.06 -11.62
N LEU A 14 -2.08 1.19 -11.69
CA LEU A 14 -2.02 2.05 -12.87
C LEU A 14 -1.18 1.47 -14.03
N LYS A 15 -0.48 0.35 -13.81
CA LYS A 15 0.23 -0.41 -14.85
C LYS A 15 -0.67 -1.44 -15.56
N ARG A 16 -1.87 -1.70 -15.03
CA ARG A 16 -2.80 -2.70 -15.58
C ARG A 16 -3.42 -2.22 -16.88
N ARG A 17 -3.80 -3.19 -17.73
CA ARG A 17 -4.65 -2.98 -18.90
C ARG A 17 -6.03 -3.58 -18.63
N ILE A 18 -7.08 -2.83 -18.96
CA ILE A 18 -8.48 -3.28 -18.91
C ILE A 18 -9.01 -3.22 -20.34
N ASN A 19 -9.58 -4.32 -20.84
CA ASN A 19 -10.08 -4.44 -22.22
C ASN A 19 -9.02 -4.03 -23.26
N GLY A 20 -7.76 -4.46 -23.05
CA GLY A 20 -6.63 -4.16 -23.93
C GLY A 20 -6.07 -2.73 -23.82
N LYS A 21 -6.67 -1.83 -23.03
CA LYS A 21 -6.26 -0.42 -22.92
C LYS A 21 -5.63 -0.11 -21.56
N PRO A 22 -4.65 0.82 -21.47
CA PRO A 22 -4.16 1.30 -20.18
C PRO A 22 -5.29 1.84 -19.31
N ILE A 23 -5.25 1.58 -18.01
CA ILE A 23 -6.27 2.07 -17.09
C ILE A 23 -6.15 3.58 -16.84
N THR A 24 -7.31 4.25 -16.88
CA THR A 24 -7.52 5.62 -16.41
C THR A 24 -8.50 5.55 -15.24
N TYR A 25 -8.01 5.80 -14.03
CA TYR A 25 -8.79 5.68 -12.80
C TYR A 25 -9.23 7.07 -12.32
N LEU A 26 -10.51 7.42 -12.52
CA LEU A 26 -11.09 8.73 -12.19
C LEU A 26 -12.16 8.62 -11.09
N ASP A 27 -11.95 7.72 -10.14
CA ASP A 27 -12.90 7.47 -9.04
C ASP A 27 -12.21 7.52 -7.66
N SER A 28 -11.23 8.43 -7.53
CA SER A 28 -10.42 8.54 -6.30
C SER A 28 -11.22 9.04 -5.09
N THR A 29 -12.34 9.73 -5.33
CA THR A 29 -13.27 10.20 -4.28
C THR A 29 -14.01 9.05 -3.61
N ALA A 30 -14.33 7.97 -4.35
CA ALA A 30 -14.89 6.76 -3.76
C ALA A 30 -13.80 5.95 -3.04
N THR A 31 -12.64 5.73 -3.67
CA THR A 31 -11.49 5.13 -3.00
C THR A 31 -10.17 5.46 -3.69
N SER A 32 -9.14 5.78 -2.91
CA SER A 32 -7.82 6.06 -3.47
C SER A 32 -6.99 4.78 -3.60
N LEU A 33 -6.29 4.65 -4.74
CA LEU A 33 -5.32 3.59 -5.00
C LEU A 33 -4.18 3.64 -3.97
N LYS A 34 -3.53 2.50 -3.71
CA LYS A 34 -2.43 2.42 -2.74
C LYS A 34 -1.08 2.37 -3.45
N PRO A 35 -0.09 3.18 -3.01
CA PRO A 35 1.26 3.08 -3.54
C PRO A 35 1.98 1.86 -2.95
N THR A 36 3.06 1.42 -3.59
CA THR A 36 3.85 0.24 -3.21
C THR A 36 4.38 0.32 -1.79
N GLN A 37 4.73 1.51 -1.30
CA GLN A 37 5.24 1.75 0.06
C GLN A 37 4.20 1.35 1.12
N VAL A 38 2.93 1.70 0.91
CA VAL A 38 1.83 1.30 1.81
C VAL A 38 1.64 -0.20 1.78
N LEU A 39 1.60 -0.79 0.59
CA LEU A 39 1.45 -2.25 0.43
C LEU A 39 2.61 -3.02 1.08
N ALA A 40 3.84 -2.54 0.90
CA ALA A 40 5.03 -3.14 1.48
C ALA A 40 4.99 -3.11 3.01
N LYS A 41 4.57 -1.98 3.61
CA LYS A 41 4.51 -1.87 5.07
C LYS A 41 3.39 -2.70 5.68
N MET A 42 2.23 -2.77 5.01
CA MET A 42 1.13 -3.67 5.39
C MET A 42 1.58 -5.13 5.35
N ASN A 43 2.27 -5.54 4.28
CA ASN A 43 2.79 -6.90 4.16
C ASN A 43 3.87 -7.18 5.21
N GLU A 44 4.77 -6.24 5.47
CA GLU A 44 5.77 -6.38 6.53
C GLU A 44 5.13 -6.57 7.89
N TYR A 45 4.13 -5.77 8.24
CA TYR A 45 3.36 -5.92 9.48
C TYR A 45 2.78 -7.32 9.59
N TYR A 46 2.03 -7.77 8.57
CA TYR A 46 1.36 -9.06 8.66
C TYR A 46 2.31 -10.25 8.69
N THR A 47 3.49 -10.13 8.08
CA THR A 47 4.48 -11.21 7.99
C THR A 47 5.48 -11.23 9.16
N LYS A 48 5.74 -10.09 9.82
CA LYS A 48 6.77 -9.99 10.88
C LYS A 48 6.22 -9.60 12.25
N TYR A 49 5.21 -8.74 12.29
CA TYR A 49 4.82 -8.02 13.52
C TYR A 49 3.39 -8.31 13.99
N THR A 50 2.68 -9.27 13.36
CA THR A 50 1.30 -9.58 13.76
C THR A 50 1.23 -10.00 15.22
N ALA A 51 0.71 -9.10 16.06
CA ALA A 51 0.48 -9.32 17.48
C ALA A 51 -0.68 -8.45 17.96
N ASN A 52 -1.29 -8.86 19.07
CA ASN A 52 -2.24 -7.98 19.76
C ASN A 52 -1.45 -6.85 20.44
N ILE A 53 -1.73 -5.60 20.05
CA ILE A 53 -1.11 -4.42 20.64
C ILE A 53 -1.57 -4.23 22.09
N PHE A 54 -0.69 -3.75 22.96
CA PHE A 54 -0.93 -3.43 24.39
C PHE A 54 -1.29 -4.59 25.34
N ARG A 55 -1.63 -5.78 24.86
CA ARG A 55 -1.99 -6.95 25.70
C ARG A 55 -0.92 -8.04 25.75
N GLY A 56 0.09 -7.97 24.88
CA GLY A 56 1.21 -8.89 24.87
C GLY A 56 2.46 -8.27 25.50
N ILE A 57 3.07 -8.94 26.48
CA ILE A 57 4.34 -8.50 27.11
C ILE A 57 5.55 -9.08 26.34
N TYR A 58 5.37 -9.39 25.06
CA TYR A 58 6.36 -10.06 24.20
C TYR A 58 6.77 -9.16 23.04
N LYS A 59 8.02 -9.29 22.61
CA LYS A 59 8.73 -8.40 21.68
C LYS A 59 7.94 -8.03 20.40
N THR A 60 7.20 -8.97 19.83
CA THR A 60 6.36 -8.72 18.65
C THR A 60 5.19 -7.78 18.91
N SER A 61 4.70 -7.65 20.15
CA SER A 61 3.67 -6.67 20.53
C SER A 61 4.21 -5.24 20.58
N GLU A 62 5.47 -5.06 20.98
CA GLU A 62 6.16 -3.76 20.91
C GLU A 62 6.49 -3.37 19.46
N GLU A 63 6.97 -4.31 18.63
CA GLU A 63 7.30 -4.07 17.21
C GLU A 63 6.05 -3.78 16.34
N ALA A 64 4.86 -4.10 16.83
CA ALA A 64 3.57 -3.86 16.16
C ALA A 64 3.02 -2.44 16.34
N THR A 65 3.62 -1.63 17.23
CA THR A 65 3.17 -0.26 17.60
C THR A 65 3.96 0.80 16.84
#